data_AF-A0A223AQY9-F1
#
_entry.id   AF-A0A223AQY9-F1
#
_cell.length_a   1.000
_cell.length_b   1.000
_cell.length_c   1.000
_cell.angle_alpha   90.00
_cell.angle_beta   90.00
_cell.angle_gamma   90.00
#
_symmetry.space_group_name_H-M   'P 1'
#
loop_
_entity.id
_entity.type
_entity.pdbx_description
1 polymer ?
#
loop_
_entity_poly.entity_id
_entity_poly.type
_entity_poly.pdbx_seq_one_letter_code
_entity_poly.pdbx_strand_id
1 'polypeptide(L)'
;MDKKTYSSEIERDIKSSVDNFEIMLREQVERNQRMRAEREDKAVDAKEGHLTDNLKGNKVIIGTAGGDGIGPIIMTEAEKVLEVVLRDRLTSGSAVLKPIEGFTLENRLAAGKTVPDSVMAAMRECDVLLKGPTTTPNAAMNTANIESANVYLRKAFDLFANVRPVSIPKEGIDWIFFRENTEGEYALGSRGEYISGELAVDFKVTTDEGTKRIARAAYEYAMANGKTRVSIVTKANIMKKTDGNFLNICREVAKDYPGIETDSWFIDIMAANLVNKDIRSNFQVIVLPNLYGDIITDEAAQIQGGVGTAGSANIGNNYAIFEAIHGSAPRMIEEGLGEYANPSSLLKAAVMMLSHVGYAEEAKKLEAALEAADQELGLRMTGMAGGATCREYAELVMSRL
;
A
#
# COMPACT_ATOMS: atom_id res chain seq x y z
N MET A 1 31.94 -28.23 22.33
CA MET A 1 30.72 -28.97 21.94
C MET A 1 31.17 -30.00 20.92
N ASP A 2 31.16 -31.28 21.30
CA ASP A 2 31.34 -32.36 20.32
C ASP A 2 30.21 -32.26 19.30
N LYS A 3 30.57 -32.15 18.01
CA LYS A 3 29.59 -32.16 16.92
C LYS A 3 28.91 -33.52 16.94
N LYS A 4 27.66 -33.59 17.41
CA LYS A 4 26.77 -34.70 17.07
C LYS A 4 26.68 -34.72 15.55
N THR A 5 27.20 -35.77 14.93
CA THR A 5 27.04 -36.00 13.49
C THR A 5 25.59 -36.42 13.27
N TYR A 6 24.79 -35.53 12.67
CA TYR A 6 23.42 -35.84 12.29
C TYR A 6 23.40 -36.78 11.05
N SER A 7 22.21 -37.18 10.59
CA SER A 7 22.11 -37.94 9.33
C SER A 7 22.79 -37.17 8.18
N SER A 8 23.26 -37.88 7.14
CA SER A 8 23.93 -37.22 6.00
C SER A 8 23.04 -36.24 5.22
N GLU A 9 21.72 -36.31 5.44
CA GLU A 9 20.74 -35.39 4.88
C GLU A 9 20.63 -34.13 5.76
N ILE A 10 20.42 -34.29 7.07
CA ILE A 10 20.34 -33.17 8.02
C ILE A 10 21.63 -32.33 8.01
N GLU A 11 22.81 -32.96 8.00
CA GLU A 11 24.09 -32.22 7.92
C GLU A 11 24.22 -31.42 6.63
N ARG A 12 23.66 -31.93 5.52
CA ARG A 12 23.68 -31.26 4.22
C ARG A 12 22.74 -30.07 4.22
N ASP A 13 21.53 -30.25 4.75
CA ASP A 13 20.54 -29.19 4.89
C ASP A 13 21.12 -28.07 5.74
N ILE A 14 21.69 -28.38 6.92
CA ILE A 14 22.31 -27.40 7.81
C ILE A 14 23.41 -26.61 7.09
N LYS A 15 24.31 -27.29 6.37
CA LYS A 15 25.39 -26.61 5.65
C LYS A 15 24.85 -25.68 4.56
N SER A 16 23.86 -26.16 3.78
CA SER A 16 23.20 -25.36 2.76
C SER A 16 22.53 -24.12 3.35
N SER A 17 21.84 -24.26 4.49
CA SER A 17 21.17 -23.16 5.16
C SER A 17 22.14 -22.09 5.67
N VAL A 18 23.34 -22.48 6.13
CA VAL A 18 24.39 -21.51 6.52
C VAL A 18 24.86 -20.70 5.32
N ASP A 19 25.16 -21.36 4.20
CA ASP A 19 25.62 -20.70 2.97
C ASP A 19 24.54 -19.73 2.45
N ASN A 20 23.28 -20.17 2.43
CA ASN A 20 22.13 -19.35 2.03
C ASN A 20 21.92 -18.13 2.94
N PHE A 21 22.09 -18.30 4.25
CA PHE A 21 21.96 -17.21 5.22
C PHE A 21 23.05 -16.15 5.04
N GLU A 22 24.29 -16.56 4.77
CA GLU A 22 25.38 -15.63 4.46
C GLU A 22 25.07 -14.80 3.20
N ILE A 23 24.64 -15.44 2.13
CA ILE A 23 24.25 -14.77 0.88
C ILE A 23 23.16 -13.74 1.16
N MET A 24 22.11 -14.14 1.88
CA MET A 24 21.00 -13.26 2.24
C MET A 24 21.46 -12.03 3.04
N LEU A 25 22.34 -12.21 4.04
CA LEU A 25 22.86 -11.09 4.83
C LEU A 25 23.66 -10.11 3.97
N ARG A 26 24.52 -10.60 3.06
CA ARG A 26 25.31 -9.76 2.16
C ARG A 26 24.40 -8.91 1.26
N GLU A 27 23.38 -9.52 0.67
CA GLU A 27 22.40 -8.82 -0.18
C GLU A 27 21.64 -7.73 0.59
N GLN A 28 21.23 -7.99 1.85
CA GLN A 28 20.55 -6.99 2.66
C GLN A 28 21.46 -5.81 3.04
N VAL A 29 22.74 -6.09 3.35
CA VAL A 29 23.73 -5.04 3.64
C VAL A 29 23.96 -4.18 2.40
N GLU A 30 24.17 -4.78 1.24
CA GLU A 30 24.38 -4.07 -0.03
C GLU A 30 23.16 -3.24 -0.42
N ARG A 31 21.94 -3.77 -0.25
CA ARG A 31 20.70 -3.02 -0.46
C ARG A 31 20.64 -1.78 0.44
N ASN A 32 20.91 -1.92 1.74
CA ASN A 32 20.85 -0.80 2.67
C ASN A 32 21.92 0.26 2.39
N GLN A 33 23.14 -0.15 2.02
CA GLN A 33 24.21 0.75 1.62
C GLN A 33 23.85 1.57 0.37
N ARG A 34 23.24 0.94 -0.64
CA ARG A 34 22.73 1.65 -1.82
C ARG A 34 21.66 2.66 -1.48
N MET A 35 20.67 2.28 -0.67
CA MET A 35 19.61 3.20 -0.22
C MET A 35 20.18 4.42 0.52
N ARG A 36 21.22 4.22 1.34
CA ARG A 36 21.90 5.31 2.05
C ARG A 36 22.64 6.24 1.08
N ALA A 37 23.39 5.68 0.13
CA ALA A 37 24.11 6.46 -0.88
C ALA A 37 23.13 7.30 -1.73
N GLU A 38 22.06 6.71 -2.23
CA GLU A 38 21.02 7.43 -2.99
C GLU A 38 20.39 8.58 -2.20
N ARG A 39 20.20 8.41 -0.89
CA ARG A 39 19.69 9.46 0.00
C ARG A 39 20.70 10.59 0.18
N GLU A 40 21.98 10.25 0.35
CA GLU A 40 23.06 11.22 0.54
C GLU A 40 23.26 12.05 -0.73
N ASP A 41 23.27 11.42 -1.90
CA ASP A 41 23.37 12.11 -3.19
C ASP A 41 22.20 13.09 -3.38
N LYS A 42 20.95 12.65 -3.14
CA LYS A 42 19.77 13.53 -3.21
C LYS A 42 19.82 14.68 -2.20
N ALA A 43 20.41 14.48 -1.01
CA ALA A 43 20.55 15.53 -0.01
C ALA A 43 21.62 16.57 -0.41
N VAL A 44 22.63 16.17 -1.18
CA VAL A 44 23.60 17.09 -1.80
C VAL A 44 22.92 17.89 -2.90
N ASP A 45 22.21 17.24 -3.82
CA ASP A 45 21.45 17.90 -4.90
C ASP A 45 20.45 18.93 -4.35
N ALA A 46 19.72 18.58 -3.29
CA ALA A 46 18.78 19.49 -2.63
C ALA A 46 19.45 20.71 -1.98
N LYS A 47 20.69 20.56 -1.47
CA LYS A 47 21.49 21.67 -0.90
C LYS A 47 22.13 22.54 -1.97
N GLU A 48 22.44 21.98 -3.14
CA GLU A 48 22.96 22.71 -4.31
C GLU A 48 21.86 23.40 -5.13
N GLY A 49 20.60 23.37 -4.67
CA GLY A 49 19.47 24.07 -5.28
C GLY A 49 18.74 23.27 -6.37
N HIS A 50 19.08 21.99 -6.55
CA HIS A 50 18.38 21.05 -7.43
C HIS A 50 17.37 20.23 -6.64
N LEU A 51 16.38 20.90 -6.05
CA LEU A 51 15.17 20.22 -5.59
C LEU A 51 14.46 19.65 -6.83
N THR A 52 14.52 18.34 -7.01
CA THR A 52 13.59 17.61 -7.89
C THR A 52 12.21 17.62 -7.24
N ASP A 53 11.56 18.78 -7.28
CA ASP A 53 10.11 18.82 -7.40
C ASP A 53 9.78 18.12 -8.72
N ASN A 54 9.49 16.82 -8.70
CA ASN A 54 8.95 16.17 -9.90
C ASN A 54 7.55 16.70 -10.26
N LEU A 55 6.97 17.57 -9.41
CA LEU A 55 5.78 18.36 -9.72
C LEU A 55 6.10 19.78 -10.23
N LYS A 56 7.38 20.12 -10.49
CA LYS A 56 7.76 21.36 -11.23
C LYS A 56 7.54 21.18 -12.73
N GLY A 57 6.29 20.96 -13.08
CA GLY A 57 5.75 21.07 -14.42
C GLY A 57 4.26 21.37 -14.27
N ASN A 58 3.73 22.34 -15.02
CA ASN A 58 2.30 22.69 -14.97
C ASN A 58 1.35 21.52 -15.33
N LYS A 59 1.86 20.31 -15.59
CA LYS A 59 1.14 19.16 -16.12
C LYS A 59 1.43 17.91 -15.28
N VAL A 60 0.38 17.30 -14.75
CA VAL A 60 0.42 16.00 -14.06
C VAL A 60 -0.16 14.91 -14.95
N ILE A 61 0.56 13.82 -15.16
CA ILE A 61 0.14 12.63 -15.91
C ILE A 61 -0.30 11.55 -14.93
N ILE A 62 -1.61 11.29 -14.92
CA ILE A 62 -2.24 10.26 -14.11
C ILE A 62 -2.42 9.02 -14.98
N GLY A 63 -1.67 7.96 -14.69
CA GLY A 63 -1.89 6.66 -15.31
C GLY A 63 -3.09 5.95 -14.69
N THR A 64 -3.94 5.34 -15.49
CA THR A 64 -5.05 4.50 -15.01
C THR A 64 -4.87 3.08 -15.54
N ALA A 65 -4.87 2.08 -14.66
CA ALA A 65 -4.65 0.68 -15.06
C ALA A 65 -5.73 -0.22 -14.45
N GLY A 66 -6.63 -0.75 -15.29
CA GLY A 66 -7.81 -1.49 -14.84
C GLY A 66 -7.53 -2.79 -14.09
N GLY A 67 -6.42 -3.48 -14.41
CA GLY A 67 -6.08 -4.75 -13.76
C GLY A 67 -7.01 -5.90 -14.19
N ASP A 68 -7.43 -6.71 -13.21
CA ASP A 68 -8.10 -7.99 -13.41
C ASP A 68 -9.51 -8.03 -12.79
N GLY A 69 -10.35 -8.95 -13.30
CA GLY A 69 -11.66 -9.26 -12.73
C GLY A 69 -12.61 -8.06 -12.77
N ILE A 70 -13.10 -7.60 -11.62
CA ILE A 70 -13.95 -6.39 -11.53
C ILE A 70 -13.20 -5.09 -11.85
N GLY A 71 -11.86 -5.12 -11.85
CA GLY A 71 -11.01 -3.95 -11.99
C GLY A 71 -11.30 -3.07 -13.22
N PRO A 72 -11.36 -3.63 -14.44
CA PRO A 72 -11.73 -2.86 -15.64
C PRO A 72 -13.11 -2.19 -15.54
N ILE A 73 -14.10 -2.84 -14.89
CA ILE A 73 -15.46 -2.31 -14.73
C ILE A 73 -15.43 -1.07 -13.83
N ILE A 74 -14.85 -1.19 -12.64
CA ILE A 74 -14.79 -0.08 -11.68
C ILE A 74 -13.85 1.03 -12.17
N MET A 75 -12.78 0.71 -12.91
CA MET A 75 -11.87 1.70 -13.47
C MET A 75 -12.55 2.54 -14.56
N THR A 76 -13.32 1.90 -15.44
CA THR A 76 -14.07 2.61 -16.50
C THR A 76 -14.99 3.67 -15.90
N GLU A 77 -15.71 3.35 -14.83
CA GLU A 77 -16.60 4.32 -14.17
C GLU A 77 -15.81 5.33 -13.33
N ALA A 78 -14.68 4.95 -12.74
CA ALA A 78 -13.78 5.87 -12.03
C ALA A 78 -13.13 6.91 -12.95
N GLU A 79 -12.75 6.52 -14.17
CA GLU A 79 -12.22 7.43 -15.20
C GLU A 79 -13.24 8.49 -15.57
N LYS A 80 -14.52 8.13 -15.79
CA LYS A 80 -15.59 9.11 -16.05
C LYS A 80 -15.79 10.10 -14.91
N VAL A 81 -15.77 9.61 -13.66
CA VAL A 81 -15.84 10.48 -12.49
C VAL A 81 -14.64 11.44 -12.46
N LEU A 82 -13.43 10.94 -12.72
CA LEU A 82 -12.22 11.76 -12.78
C LEU A 82 -12.26 12.79 -13.92
N GLU A 83 -12.81 12.46 -15.07
CA GLU A 83 -13.03 13.41 -16.17
C GLU A 83 -13.93 14.58 -15.75
N VAL A 84 -14.95 14.32 -14.93
CA VAL A 84 -15.82 15.37 -14.37
C VAL A 84 -15.07 16.20 -13.33
N VAL A 85 -14.41 15.54 -12.37
CA VAL A 85 -13.66 16.21 -11.29
C VAL A 85 -12.53 17.08 -11.84
N LEU A 86 -11.83 16.60 -12.87
CA LEU A 86 -10.65 17.23 -13.45
C LEU A 86 -10.94 18.06 -14.71
N ARG A 87 -12.21 18.32 -15.05
CA ARG A 87 -12.62 18.96 -16.32
C ARG A 87 -11.78 20.19 -16.69
N ASP A 88 -11.58 21.10 -15.74
CA ASP A 88 -10.83 22.35 -15.97
C ASP A 88 -9.33 22.09 -16.17
N ARG A 89 -8.77 21.11 -15.47
CA ARG A 89 -7.36 20.70 -15.58
C ARG A 89 -7.07 19.94 -16.87
N LEU A 90 -8.00 19.09 -17.30
CA LEU A 90 -7.94 18.39 -18.59
C LEU A 90 -8.04 19.39 -19.74
N THR A 91 -8.97 20.35 -19.65
CA THR A 91 -9.16 21.39 -20.69
C THR A 91 -7.95 22.31 -20.81
N SER A 92 -7.34 22.71 -19.69
CA SER A 92 -6.13 23.53 -19.67
C SER A 92 -4.85 22.76 -20.02
N GLY A 93 -4.90 21.42 -20.05
CA GLY A 93 -3.74 20.55 -20.25
C GLY A 93 -2.83 20.45 -19.03
N SER A 94 -3.27 20.93 -17.86
CA SER A 94 -2.54 20.81 -16.60
C SER A 94 -2.67 19.43 -15.95
N ALA A 95 -3.58 18.60 -16.44
CA ALA A 95 -3.66 17.19 -16.10
C ALA A 95 -3.89 16.36 -17.38
N VAL A 96 -3.43 15.11 -17.37
CA VAL A 96 -3.74 14.11 -18.40
C VAL A 96 -4.11 12.81 -17.71
N LEU A 97 -5.27 12.25 -18.07
CA LEU A 97 -5.59 10.85 -17.78
C LEU A 97 -5.01 10.00 -18.92
N LYS A 98 -4.20 9.00 -18.56
CA LYS A 98 -3.54 8.09 -19.50
C LYS A 98 -3.92 6.65 -19.17
N PRO A 99 -4.96 6.09 -19.84
CA PRO A 99 -5.27 4.68 -19.74
C PRO A 99 -4.08 3.81 -20.17
N ILE A 100 -3.72 2.86 -19.31
CA ILE A 100 -2.66 1.89 -19.53
C ILE A 100 -3.31 0.54 -19.81
N GLU A 101 -3.33 0.17 -21.08
CA GLU A 101 -3.87 -1.10 -21.53
C GLU A 101 -2.88 -2.26 -21.32
N GLY A 102 -3.42 -3.48 -21.30
CA GLY A 102 -2.64 -4.70 -21.32
C GLY A 102 -2.11 -5.17 -19.95
N PHE A 103 -2.44 -4.49 -18.86
CA PHE A 103 -2.12 -4.93 -17.49
C PHE A 103 -3.11 -5.99 -16.97
N THR A 104 -3.22 -7.11 -17.68
CA THR A 104 -4.12 -8.22 -17.36
C THR A 104 -3.34 -9.48 -17.01
N LEU A 105 -3.95 -10.38 -16.25
CA LEU A 105 -3.40 -11.69 -15.89
C LEU A 105 -3.07 -12.51 -17.15
N GLU A 106 -3.93 -12.48 -18.16
CA GLU A 106 -3.72 -13.16 -19.44
C GLU A 106 -2.42 -12.69 -20.10
N ASN A 107 -2.24 -11.37 -20.24
CA ASN A 107 -1.04 -10.81 -20.87
C ASN A 107 0.22 -11.05 -20.05
N ARG A 108 0.11 -11.02 -18.71
CA ARG A 108 1.22 -11.35 -17.79
C ARG A 108 1.66 -12.80 -17.96
N LEU A 109 0.71 -13.73 -18.01
CA LEU A 109 0.97 -15.16 -18.23
C LEU A 109 1.55 -15.42 -19.62
N ALA A 110 0.97 -14.81 -20.67
CA ALA A 110 1.45 -14.94 -22.05
C ALA A 110 2.88 -14.40 -22.22
N ALA A 111 3.22 -13.31 -21.53
CA ALA A 111 4.57 -12.75 -21.53
C ALA A 111 5.55 -13.49 -20.61
N GLY A 112 5.07 -14.37 -19.73
CA GLY A 112 5.88 -14.97 -18.66
C GLY A 112 6.46 -13.94 -17.69
N LYS A 113 5.80 -12.79 -17.52
CA LYS A 113 6.30 -11.65 -16.73
C LYS A 113 5.25 -11.17 -15.74
N THR A 114 5.70 -10.83 -14.54
CA THR A 114 4.81 -10.27 -13.50
C THR A 114 4.12 -8.99 -13.97
N VAL A 115 4.81 -8.15 -14.73
CA VAL A 115 4.25 -7.01 -15.47
C VAL A 115 4.92 -6.96 -16.85
N PRO A 116 4.18 -6.92 -17.98
CA PRO A 116 4.77 -6.81 -19.31
C PRO A 116 5.63 -5.54 -19.46
N ASP A 117 6.69 -5.59 -20.27
CA ASP A 117 7.63 -4.46 -20.39
C ASP A 117 6.96 -3.19 -20.93
N SER A 118 6.04 -3.32 -21.89
CA SER A 118 5.29 -2.20 -22.45
C SER A 118 4.41 -1.52 -21.39
N VAL A 119 3.79 -2.31 -20.51
CA VAL A 119 2.99 -1.83 -19.39
C VAL A 119 3.88 -1.11 -18.37
N MET A 120 5.03 -1.69 -18.02
CA MET A 120 5.99 -1.06 -17.11
C MET A 120 6.54 0.26 -17.66
N ALA A 121 6.82 0.32 -18.96
CA ALA A 121 7.26 1.55 -19.62
C ALA A 121 6.16 2.62 -19.57
N ALA A 122 4.91 2.26 -19.91
CA ALA A 122 3.78 3.18 -19.86
C ALA A 122 3.53 3.72 -18.44
N MET A 123 3.66 2.87 -17.40
CA MET A 123 3.58 3.29 -16.01
C MET A 123 4.69 4.28 -15.66
N ARG A 124 5.95 4.01 -16.04
CA ARG A 124 7.09 4.90 -15.76
C ARG A 124 6.99 6.29 -16.40
N GLU A 125 6.19 6.45 -17.44
CA GLU A 125 5.91 7.74 -18.09
C GLU A 125 4.84 8.57 -17.36
N CYS A 126 4.19 8.03 -16.33
CA CYS A 126 3.19 8.73 -15.52
C CYS A 126 3.84 9.29 -14.26
N ASP A 127 3.23 10.31 -13.66
CA ASP A 127 3.70 10.87 -12.38
C ASP A 127 3.11 10.08 -11.19
N VAL A 128 1.87 9.61 -11.35
CA VAL A 128 1.14 8.77 -10.40
C VAL A 128 0.31 7.72 -11.12
N LEU A 129 -0.02 6.63 -10.43
CA LEU A 129 -0.86 5.56 -10.96
C LEU A 129 -2.11 5.36 -10.09
N LEU A 130 -3.29 5.36 -10.71
CA LEU A 130 -4.50 4.79 -10.14
C LEU A 130 -4.69 3.39 -10.72
N LYS A 131 -4.71 2.38 -9.85
CA LYS A 131 -4.64 0.97 -10.24
C LYS A 131 -5.82 0.18 -9.67
N GLY A 132 -6.46 -0.60 -10.53
CA GLY A 132 -7.43 -1.63 -10.16
C GLY A 132 -6.78 -2.89 -9.57
N PRO A 133 -7.57 -3.81 -9.01
CA PRO A 133 -7.06 -5.03 -8.41
C PRO A 133 -6.37 -5.93 -9.45
N THR A 134 -5.38 -6.70 -9.02
CA THR A 134 -4.71 -7.70 -9.87
C THR A 134 -4.77 -9.07 -9.23
N THR A 135 -5.06 -10.09 -10.03
CA THR A 135 -5.08 -11.48 -9.60
C THR A 135 -3.65 -11.99 -9.47
N THR A 136 -3.33 -12.63 -8.34
CA THR A 136 -2.11 -13.43 -8.20
C THR A 136 -2.44 -14.85 -8.65
N PRO A 137 -1.74 -15.41 -9.65
CA PRO A 137 -2.05 -16.75 -10.15
C PRO A 137 -1.82 -17.82 -9.07
N ASN A 138 -2.74 -18.77 -8.96
CA ASN A 138 -2.59 -19.93 -8.09
C ASN A 138 -1.57 -20.93 -8.67
N ALA A 139 -1.18 -21.94 -7.90
CA ALA A 139 -0.17 -22.92 -8.31
C ALA A 139 -0.50 -23.65 -9.63
N ALA A 140 -1.78 -23.86 -9.95
CA ALA A 140 -2.19 -24.51 -11.20
C ALA A 140 -2.04 -23.58 -12.42
N MET A 141 -2.21 -22.28 -12.23
CA MET A 141 -2.08 -21.26 -13.28
C MET A 141 -0.65 -20.73 -13.40
N ASN A 142 0.15 -20.84 -12.33
CA ASN A 142 1.45 -20.20 -12.22
C ASN A 142 2.61 -21.08 -12.73
N THR A 143 2.50 -21.58 -13.96
CA THR A 143 3.54 -22.44 -14.58
C THR A 143 4.87 -21.73 -14.77
N ALA A 144 4.87 -20.41 -14.86
CA ALA A 144 6.06 -19.55 -14.97
C ALA A 144 6.54 -19.00 -13.62
N ASN A 145 5.93 -19.40 -12.50
CA ASN A 145 6.24 -18.94 -11.14
C ASN A 145 6.33 -17.39 -11.01
N ILE A 146 5.43 -16.67 -11.69
CA ILE A 146 5.33 -15.21 -11.60
C ILE A 146 4.85 -14.79 -10.21
N GLU A 147 5.51 -13.78 -9.63
CA GLU A 147 5.16 -13.26 -8.30
C GLU A 147 3.90 -12.36 -8.37
N SER A 148 3.43 -11.90 -7.20
CA SER A 148 2.31 -10.95 -7.14
C SER A 148 2.66 -9.62 -7.82
N ALA A 149 1.81 -9.13 -8.73
CA ALA A 149 2.01 -7.84 -9.38
C ALA A 149 2.05 -6.67 -8.39
N ASN A 150 1.26 -6.73 -7.31
CA ASN A 150 1.29 -5.72 -6.25
C ASN A 150 2.67 -5.66 -5.58
N VAL A 151 3.23 -6.81 -5.23
CA VAL A 151 4.56 -6.91 -4.60
C VAL A 151 5.65 -6.45 -5.56
N TYR A 152 5.57 -6.88 -6.82
CA TYR A 152 6.53 -6.48 -7.85
C TYR A 152 6.53 -4.96 -8.06
N LEU A 153 5.36 -4.33 -8.23
CA LEU A 153 5.25 -2.88 -8.42
C LEU A 153 5.78 -2.10 -7.20
N ARG A 154 5.46 -2.55 -5.98
CA ARG A 154 5.97 -1.93 -4.75
C ARG A 154 7.49 -1.95 -4.68
N LYS A 155 8.12 -3.06 -5.07
CA LYS A 155 9.59 -3.16 -5.15
C LYS A 155 10.15 -2.31 -6.30
N ALA A 156 9.56 -2.43 -7.50
CA ALA A 156 10.07 -1.79 -8.72
C ALA A 156 10.02 -0.26 -8.66
N PHE A 157 9.04 0.31 -7.96
CA PHE A 157 8.89 1.75 -7.73
C PHE A 157 9.33 2.22 -6.33
N ASP A 158 9.92 1.33 -5.52
CA ASP A 158 10.33 1.58 -4.12
C ASP A 158 9.24 2.26 -3.27
N LEU A 159 8.03 1.69 -3.31
CA LEU A 159 6.85 2.18 -2.61
C LEU A 159 6.83 1.70 -1.16
N PHE A 160 7.65 2.33 -0.35
CA PHE A 160 7.97 1.90 1.01
C PHE A 160 6.86 2.05 2.05
N ALA A 161 5.88 2.92 1.80
CA ALA A 161 4.76 3.15 2.70
C ALA A 161 3.46 2.67 2.07
N ASN A 162 2.74 1.78 2.73
CA ASN A 162 1.32 1.57 2.46
C ASN A 162 0.52 2.42 3.45
N VAL A 163 -0.17 3.43 2.94
CA VAL A 163 -0.98 4.38 3.70
C VAL A 163 -2.44 4.01 3.56
N ARG A 164 -3.11 3.79 4.70
CA ARG A 164 -4.53 3.40 4.76
C ARG A 164 -5.27 4.30 5.75
N PRO A 165 -6.17 5.18 5.28
CA PRO A 165 -7.05 5.95 6.16
C PRO A 165 -8.28 5.12 6.56
N VAL A 166 -8.70 5.26 7.81
CA VAL A 166 -9.94 4.68 8.35
C VAL A 166 -10.65 5.75 9.16
N SER A 167 -11.85 6.14 8.71
CA SER A 167 -12.60 7.24 9.31
C SER A 167 -14.05 6.83 9.63
N ILE A 168 -14.44 7.06 10.88
CA ILE A 168 -15.81 6.90 11.38
C ILE A 168 -16.13 8.13 12.24
N PRO A 169 -16.48 9.28 11.63
CA PRO A 169 -16.63 10.55 12.34
C PRO A 169 -17.62 10.49 13.51
N LYS A 170 -18.72 9.75 13.35
CA LYS A 170 -19.73 9.52 14.40
C LYS A 170 -19.19 8.85 15.67
N GLU A 171 -18.04 8.17 15.57
CA GLU A 171 -17.37 7.50 16.68
C GLU A 171 -16.05 8.20 17.06
N GLY A 172 -15.77 9.38 16.48
CA GLY A 172 -14.54 10.13 16.69
C GLY A 172 -13.29 9.44 16.15
N ILE A 173 -13.45 8.53 15.18
CA ILE A 173 -12.34 7.77 14.60
C ILE A 173 -11.87 8.46 13.32
N ASP A 174 -10.57 8.74 13.27
CA ASP A 174 -9.86 9.27 12.11
C ASP A 174 -8.40 8.78 12.18
N TRP A 175 -8.22 7.51 11.81
CA TRP A 175 -6.95 6.79 11.85
C TRP A 175 -6.27 6.84 10.49
N ILE A 176 -4.95 7.05 10.50
CA ILE A 176 -4.10 6.91 9.32
C ILE A 176 -2.95 5.97 9.66
N PHE A 177 -2.92 4.84 8.97
CA PHE A 177 -1.89 3.84 9.15
C PHE A 177 -0.77 4.05 8.14
N PHE A 178 0.48 4.05 8.62
CA PHE A 178 1.71 4.04 7.85
C PHE A 178 2.39 2.68 8.03
N ARG A 179 2.03 1.73 7.17
CA ARG A 179 2.60 0.39 7.13
C ARG A 179 3.89 0.41 6.31
N GLU A 180 4.99 -0.06 6.89
CA GLU A 180 6.20 -0.37 6.13
C GLU A 180 5.89 -1.46 5.09
N ASN A 181 6.30 -1.29 3.84
CA ASN A 181 5.77 -2.07 2.70
C ASN A 181 6.85 -2.76 1.85
N THR A 182 8.11 -2.73 2.29
CA THR A 182 9.28 -3.22 1.53
C THR A 182 10.19 -4.17 2.29
N GLU A 183 9.93 -4.40 3.58
CA GLU A 183 10.70 -5.23 4.49
C GLU A 183 9.79 -6.15 5.34
N GLY A 184 10.31 -6.64 6.46
CA GLY A 184 9.62 -7.59 7.34
C GLY A 184 9.65 -9.02 6.81
N GLU A 185 8.66 -9.78 7.24
CA GLU A 185 8.43 -11.18 6.88
C GLU A 185 8.11 -11.33 5.38
N TYR A 186 7.53 -10.29 4.76
CA TYR A 186 7.17 -10.28 3.33
C TYR A 186 8.38 -10.22 2.40
N ALA A 187 9.53 -9.74 2.88
CA ALA A 187 10.73 -9.60 2.05
C ALA A 187 11.53 -10.91 1.98
N LEU A 188 11.63 -11.64 3.09
CA LEU A 188 12.53 -12.80 3.21
C LEU A 188 11.86 -14.09 3.69
N GLY A 189 10.56 -14.10 4.00
CA GLY A 189 9.88 -15.30 4.50
C GLY A 189 9.98 -16.49 3.54
N SER A 190 9.88 -16.26 2.23
CA SER A 190 10.04 -17.31 1.21
C SER A 190 11.48 -17.84 1.05
N ARG A 191 12.45 -17.20 1.71
CA ARG A 191 13.85 -17.63 1.75
C ARG A 191 14.18 -18.38 3.03
N GLY A 192 13.15 -18.79 3.78
CA GLY A 192 13.30 -19.65 4.92
C GLY A 192 13.96 -20.98 4.57
N GLU A 193 14.44 -21.65 5.60
CA GLU A 193 15.20 -22.88 5.51
C GLU A 193 14.40 -24.01 6.19
N TYR A 194 14.39 -25.18 5.57
CA TYR A 194 13.76 -26.36 6.13
C TYR A 194 14.78 -27.49 6.27
N ILE A 195 15.04 -27.89 7.50
CA ILE A 195 15.82 -29.09 7.82
C ILE A 195 14.85 -30.26 7.82
N SER A 196 15.09 -31.20 6.91
CA SER A 196 14.16 -32.27 6.56
C SER A 196 13.63 -33.01 7.79
N GLY A 197 12.33 -32.87 8.07
CA GLY A 197 11.62 -33.55 9.15
C GLY A 197 11.81 -32.95 10.55
N GLU A 198 12.61 -31.89 10.71
CA GLU A 198 13.09 -31.44 12.03
C GLU A 198 12.77 -29.98 12.34
N LEU A 199 13.06 -29.06 11.41
CA LEU A 199 13.09 -27.62 11.72
C LEU A 199 12.72 -26.77 10.50
N ALA A 200 11.84 -25.80 10.68
CA ALA A 200 11.62 -24.71 9.72
C ALA A 200 12.06 -23.38 10.33
N VAL A 201 12.76 -22.54 9.56
CA VAL A 201 13.20 -21.22 9.98
C VAL A 201 12.83 -20.21 8.90
N ASP A 202 11.97 -19.26 9.24
CA ASP A 202 11.67 -18.10 8.39
C ASP A 202 12.34 -16.83 8.94
N PHE A 203 12.54 -15.87 8.05
CA PHE A 203 13.27 -14.65 8.37
C PHE A 203 12.37 -13.42 8.41
N LYS A 204 12.65 -12.56 9.38
CA LYS A 204 12.17 -11.18 9.44
C LYS A 204 13.35 -10.23 9.32
N VAL A 205 13.26 -9.26 8.43
CA VAL A 205 14.25 -8.19 8.29
C VAL A 205 13.66 -6.83 8.63
N THR A 206 14.47 -6.00 9.28
CA THR A 206 14.18 -4.59 9.50
C THR A 206 15.48 -3.83 9.37
N THR A 207 15.49 -2.80 8.55
CA THR A 207 16.66 -1.98 8.27
C THR A 207 16.47 -0.57 8.80
N ASP A 208 17.60 0.09 9.07
CA ASP A 208 17.58 1.45 9.60
C ASP A 208 16.99 2.44 8.61
N GLU A 209 17.34 2.30 7.32
CA GLU A 209 16.91 3.23 6.27
C GLU A 209 15.41 3.07 5.97
N GLY A 210 14.92 1.83 5.90
CA GLY A 210 13.49 1.55 5.73
C GLY A 210 12.65 2.08 6.89
N THR A 211 13.15 1.92 8.13
CA THR A 211 12.46 2.44 9.31
C THR A 211 12.47 3.97 9.37
N LYS A 212 13.61 4.61 9.08
CA LYS A 212 13.71 6.09 9.12
C LYS A 212 12.75 6.75 8.15
N ARG A 213 12.64 6.24 6.92
CA ARG A 213 11.77 6.83 5.89
C ARG A 213 10.27 6.67 6.21
N ILE A 214 9.83 5.50 6.69
CA ILE A 214 8.42 5.31 7.06
C ILE A 214 8.04 6.14 8.30
N ALA A 215 8.93 6.21 9.30
CA ALA A 215 8.72 7.07 10.45
C ALA A 215 8.60 8.53 10.03
N ARG A 216 9.56 9.03 9.22
CA ARG A 216 9.55 10.41 8.74
C ARG A 216 8.26 10.74 7.99
N ALA A 217 7.84 9.87 7.05
CA ALA A 217 6.58 10.04 6.33
C ALA A 217 5.35 10.14 7.26
N ALA A 218 5.29 9.32 8.32
CA ALA A 218 4.20 9.37 9.29
C ALA A 218 4.17 10.68 10.10
N TYR A 219 5.32 11.16 10.57
CA TYR A 219 5.41 12.42 11.33
C TYR A 219 5.19 13.65 10.45
N GLU A 220 5.72 13.67 9.23
CA GLU A 220 5.47 14.75 8.26
C GLU A 220 3.99 14.84 7.91
N TYR A 221 3.34 13.69 7.68
CA TYR A 221 1.89 13.64 7.47
C TYR A 221 1.13 14.18 8.68
N ALA A 222 1.48 13.72 9.89
CA ALA A 222 0.84 14.17 11.12
C ALA A 222 0.91 15.70 11.26
N MET A 223 2.10 16.28 11.07
CA MET A 223 2.31 17.72 11.14
C MET A 223 1.54 18.48 10.06
N ALA A 224 1.59 18.04 8.80
CA ALA A 224 0.94 18.71 7.68
C ALA A 224 -0.60 18.67 7.76
N ASN A 225 -1.16 17.68 8.45
CA ASN A 225 -2.60 17.48 8.59
C ASN A 225 -3.14 17.81 9.99
N GLY A 226 -2.36 18.53 10.81
CA GLY A 226 -2.78 18.98 12.14
C GLY A 226 -3.07 17.84 13.13
N LYS A 227 -2.48 16.66 12.92
CA LYS A 227 -2.53 15.55 13.88
C LYS A 227 -1.54 15.84 15.00
N THR A 228 -1.91 15.47 16.22
CA THR A 228 -1.15 15.74 17.45
C THR A 228 -0.50 14.50 18.03
N ARG A 229 -0.79 13.30 17.49
CA ARG A 229 -0.28 12.03 18.03
C ARG A 229 0.17 11.04 16.95
N VAL A 230 1.34 10.43 17.17
CA VAL A 230 1.85 9.29 16.41
C VAL A 230 2.10 8.10 17.35
N SER A 231 1.47 6.97 17.05
CA SER A 231 1.57 5.72 17.80
C SER A 231 2.46 4.71 17.07
N ILE A 232 3.55 4.28 17.72
CA ILE A 232 4.49 3.29 17.17
C ILE A 232 4.06 1.89 17.62
N VAL A 233 3.70 1.00 16.69
CA VAL A 233 3.18 -0.34 17.01
C VAL A 233 4.18 -1.42 16.63
N THR A 234 4.57 -2.26 17.60
CA THR A 234 5.60 -3.31 17.41
C THR A 234 5.34 -4.54 18.29
N LYS A 235 6.19 -5.57 18.23
CA LYS A 235 6.30 -6.62 19.26
C LYS A 235 7.72 -6.67 19.86
N ALA A 236 8.29 -5.49 20.16
CA ALA A 236 9.66 -5.33 20.67
C ALA A 236 9.93 -6.03 22.02
N ASN A 237 8.90 -6.44 22.76
CA ASN A 237 9.07 -7.27 23.95
C ASN A 237 9.53 -8.71 23.62
N ILE A 238 9.21 -9.22 22.43
CA ILE A 238 9.65 -10.53 21.92
C ILE A 238 10.74 -10.35 20.86
N MET A 239 10.49 -9.53 19.84
CA MET A 239 11.38 -9.35 18.69
C MET A 239 12.42 -8.25 18.93
N LYS A 240 13.46 -8.59 19.72
CA LYS A 240 14.43 -7.59 20.20
C LYS A 240 15.22 -6.88 19.11
N LYS A 241 15.60 -7.59 18.05
CA LYS A 241 16.51 -7.06 17.02
C LYS A 241 15.78 -6.32 15.91
N THR A 242 14.67 -6.85 15.42
CA THR A 242 13.89 -6.20 14.36
C THR A 242 13.02 -5.08 14.94
N ASP A 243 12.07 -5.45 15.79
CA ASP A 243 11.05 -4.55 16.31
C ASP A 243 11.61 -3.60 17.36
N GLY A 244 12.58 -4.06 18.15
CA GLY A 244 13.33 -3.19 19.06
C GLY A 244 14.09 -2.10 18.31
N ASN A 245 14.71 -2.44 17.17
CA ASN A 245 15.37 -1.44 16.33
C ASN A 245 14.36 -0.51 15.66
N PHE A 246 13.26 -1.06 15.12
CA PHE A 246 12.15 -0.26 14.56
C PHE A 246 11.67 0.80 15.56
N LEU A 247 11.35 0.38 16.78
CA LEU A 247 10.88 1.25 17.86
C LEU A 247 11.89 2.35 18.20
N ASN A 248 13.17 1.98 18.35
CA ASN A 248 14.22 2.93 18.71
C ASN A 248 14.40 4.00 17.63
N ILE A 249 14.46 3.59 16.36
CA ILE A 249 14.63 4.51 15.24
C ILE A 249 13.42 5.41 15.07
N CYS A 250 12.20 4.89 15.19
CA CYS A 250 10.99 5.72 15.16
C CYS A 250 11.01 6.79 16.28
N ARG A 251 11.49 6.43 17.49
CA ARG A 251 11.68 7.39 18.59
C ARG A 251 12.81 8.39 18.34
N GLU A 252 13.85 8.01 17.62
CA GLU A 252 14.89 8.94 17.19
C GLU A 252 14.33 9.98 16.22
N VAL A 253 13.57 9.53 15.21
CA VAL A 253 12.90 10.44 14.25
C VAL A 253 11.89 11.35 14.96
N ALA A 254 11.16 10.85 15.96
CA ALA A 254 10.20 11.64 16.73
C ALA A 254 10.80 12.90 17.38
N LYS A 255 12.11 12.90 17.69
CA LYS A 255 12.81 14.06 18.28
C LYS A 255 12.82 15.28 17.35
N ASP A 256 12.69 15.06 16.04
CA ASP A 256 12.60 16.13 15.04
C ASP A 256 11.20 16.80 15.05
N TYR A 257 10.21 16.25 15.78
CA TYR A 257 8.81 16.69 15.77
C TYR A 257 8.25 16.93 17.19
N PRO A 258 8.77 17.92 17.94
CA PRO A 258 8.42 18.13 19.36
C PRO A 258 6.94 18.50 19.61
N GLY A 259 6.19 18.90 18.58
CA GLY A 259 4.75 19.19 18.68
C GLY A 259 3.83 17.96 18.58
N ILE A 260 4.39 16.78 18.32
CA ILE A 260 3.63 15.53 18.15
C ILE A 260 3.88 14.62 19.36
N GLU A 261 2.82 14.28 20.07
CA GLU A 261 2.87 13.28 21.13
C GLU A 261 3.19 11.90 20.53
N THR A 262 4.21 11.25 21.09
CA THR A 262 4.68 9.94 20.64
C THR A 262 4.41 8.90 21.72
N ASP A 263 3.62 7.89 21.40
CA ASP A 263 3.44 6.71 22.25
C ASP A 263 3.83 5.42 21.50
N SER A 264 3.88 4.31 22.24
CA SER A 264 4.22 3.02 21.64
C SER A 264 3.39 1.91 22.25
N TRP A 265 2.89 1.03 21.39
CA TRP A 265 2.01 -0.06 21.76
C TRP A 265 2.55 -1.39 21.25
N PHE A 266 2.25 -2.47 21.98
CA PHE A 266 2.45 -3.80 21.41
C PHE A 266 1.30 -4.16 20.48
N ILE A 267 1.60 -4.90 19.41
CA ILE A 267 0.62 -5.24 18.37
C ILE A 267 -0.63 -5.95 18.91
N ASP A 268 -0.47 -6.81 19.91
CA ASP A 268 -1.57 -7.51 20.58
C ASP A 268 -2.49 -6.57 21.38
N ILE A 269 -1.92 -5.64 22.14
CA ILE A 269 -2.74 -4.65 22.87
C ILE A 269 -3.31 -3.59 21.92
N MET A 270 -2.63 -3.28 20.82
CA MET A 270 -3.18 -2.40 19.78
C MET A 270 -4.42 -3.02 19.13
N ALA A 271 -4.38 -4.30 18.75
CA ALA A 271 -5.55 -5.02 18.22
C ALA A 271 -6.73 -4.95 19.20
N ALA A 272 -6.48 -5.22 20.48
CA ALA A 272 -7.51 -5.11 21.53
C ALA A 272 -8.02 -3.67 21.70
N ASN A 273 -7.15 -2.67 21.57
CA ASN A 273 -7.51 -1.27 21.72
C ASN A 273 -8.30 -0.73 20.53
N LEU A 274 -8.15 -1.26 19.31
CA LEU A 274 -8.97 -0.84 18.17
C LEU A 274 -10.46 -1.15 18.34
N VAL A 275 -10.79 -2.24 19.02
CA VAL A 275 -12.19 -2.59 19.34
C VAL A 275 -12.68 -1.97 20.65
N ASN A 276 -11.78 -1.39 21.45
CA ASN A 276 -12.12 -0.75 22.71
C ASN A 276 -12.60 0.69 22.50
N LYS A 277 -13.91 0.91 22.69
CA LYS A 277 -14.56 2.22 22.48
C LYS A 277 -14.03 3.34 23.38
N ASP A 278 -13.44 3.00 24.52
CA ASP A 278 -12.97 3.98 25.50
C ASP A 278 -11.63 4.63 25.12
N ILE A 279 -10.85 3.99 24.23
CA ILE A 279 -9.51 4.45 23.87
C ILE A 279 -9.30 4.64 22.37
N ARG A 280 -10.04 3.91 21.52
CA ARG A 280 -9.75 3.86 20.08
C ARG A 280 -9.85 5.20 19.36
N SER A 281 -10.65 6.15 19.86
CA SER A 281 -10.75 7.51 19.33
C SER A 281 -9.53 8.39 19.66
N ASN A 282 -8.63 7.94 20.53
CA ASN A 282 -7.41 8.67 20.88
C ASN A 282 -6.28 8.46 19.86
N PHE A 283 -6.36 7.42 19.02
CA PHE A 283 -5.36 7.17 17.97
C PHE A 283 -5.60 8.07 16.77
N GLN A 284 -4.52 8.52 16.13
CA GLN A 284 -4.57 9.39 14.95
C GLN A 284 -3.66 8.87 13.85
N VAL A 285 -2.34 8.91 14.04
CA VAL A 285 -1.37 8.35 13.08
C VAL A 285 -0.69 7.15 13.71
N ILE A 286 -0.63 6.03 12.98
CA ILE A 286 -0.14 4.75 13.50
C ILE A 286 0.95 4.25 12.56
N VAL A 287 2.18 4.08 13.05
CA VAL A 287 3.32 3.61 12.26
C VAL A 287 3.74 2.21 12.70
N LEU A 288 3.89 1.29 11.73
CA LEU A 288 4.08 -0.13 12.04
C LEU A 288 4.83 -0.93 10.96
N PRO A 289 5.56 -1.99 11.34
CA PRO A 289 6.16 -2.96 10.43
C PRO A 289 5.12 -3.67 9.54
N ASN A 290 5.60 -4.24 8.43
CA ASN A 290 4.78 -4.76 7.33
C ASN A 290 3.67 -5.73 7.74
N LEU A 291 4.00 -6.86 8.36
CA LEU A 291 3.02 -7.89 8.74
C LEU A 291 1.97 -7.39 9.72
N TYR A 292 2.37 -6.55 10.68
CA TYR A 292 1.45 -5.97 11.65
C TYR A 292 0.51 -4.97 11.00
N GLY A 293 1.03 -4.17 10.07
CA GLY A 293 0.24 -3.27 9.24
C GLY A 293 -0.80 -4.00 8.41
N ASP A 294 -0.44 -5.14 7.82
CA ASP A 294 -1.39 -5.95 7.05
C ASP A 294 -2.61 -6.33 7.88
N ILE A 295 -2.38 -6.95 9.03
CA ILE A 295 -3.43 -7.49 9.90
C ILE A 295 -4.30 -6.37 10.48
N ILE A 296 -3.67 -5.38 11.11
CA ILE A 296 -4.39 -4.34 11.86
C ILE A 296 -5.20 -3.42 10.95
N THR A 297 -4.70 -3.13 9.75
CA THR A 297 -5.44 -2.23 8.85
C THR A 297 -6.67 -2.91 8.26
N ASP A 298 -6.66 -4.23 8.07
CA ASP A 298 -7.83 -5.00 7.66
C ASP A 298 -8.87 -5.05 8.79
N GLU A 299 -8.45 -5.24 10.05
CA GLU A 299 -9.33 -5.13 11.22
C GLU A 299 -9.95 -3.73 11.33
N ALA A 300 -9.14 -2.68 11.15
CA ALA A 300 -9.61 -1.29 11.18
C ALA A 300 -10.64 -1.00 10.06
N ALA A 301 -10.38 -1.47 8.84
CA ALA A 301 -11.34 -1.36 7.74
C ALA A 301 -12.65 -2.12 8.02
N GLN A 302 -12.57 -3.29 8.67
CA GLN A 302 -13.76 -4.02 9.09
C GLN A 302 -14.61 -3.24 10.09
N ILE A 303 -14.00 -2.48 11.01
CA ILE A 303 -14.70 -1.61 11.97
C ILE A 303 -15.45 -0.48 11.25
N GLN A 304 -14.90 0.04 10.14
CA GLN A 304 -15.52 1.12 9.35
C GLN A 304 -16.74 0.67 8.53
N GLY A 305 -16.78 -0.60 8.13
CA GLY A 305 -17.82 -1.12 7.23
C GLY A 305 -17.34 -2.20 6.27
N GLY A 306 -16.07 -2.60 6.35
CA GLY A 306 -15.48 -3.67 5.54
C GLY A 306 -14.38 -3.16 4.61
N VAL A 307 -13.52 -4.08 4.17
CA VAL A 307 -12.37 -3.80 3.28
C VAL A 307 -12.75 -3.18 1.94
N GLY A 308 -14.00 -3.36 1.49
CA GLY A 308 -14.53 -2.77 0.25
C GLY A 308 -14.90 -1.29 0.35
N THR A 309 -14.67 -0.64 1.50
CA THR A 309 -15.03 0.77 1.74
C THR A 309 -13.84 1.71 1.87
N ALA A 310 -12.61 1.20 1.77
CA ALA A 310 -11.39 1.96 2.01
C ALA A 310 -10.43 1.93 0.81
N GLY A 311 -9.92 3.11 0.45
CA GLY A 311 -8.82 3.25 -0.49
C GLY A 311 -7.46 3.03 0.18
N SER A 312 -6.43 2.80 -0.61
CA SER A 312 -5.05 2.73 -0.12
C SER A 312 -4.08 3.43 -1.07
N ALA A 313 -2.96 3.88 -0.51
CA ALA A 313 -1.87 4.46 -1.27
C ALA A 313 -0.57 3.72 -0.96
N ASN A 314 0.18 3.36 -1.99
CA ASN A 314 1.56 2.88 -1.89
C ASN A 314 2.46 4.03 -2.32
N ILE A 315 3.17 4.62 -1.35
CA ILE A 315 3.97 5.83 -1.54
C ILE A 315 5.45 5.46 -1.48
N GLY A 316 6.20 5.92 -2.49
CA GLY A 316 7.65 5.95 -2.51
C GLY A 316 8.17 7.38 -2.54
N ASN A 317 9.49 7.54 -2.62
CA ASN A 317 10.11 8.88 -2.67
C ASN A 317 9.82 9.62 -3.99
N ASN A 318 9.67 8.89 -5.08
CA ASN A 318 9.61 9.44 -6.43
C ASN A 318 8.35 9.01 -7.21
N TYR A 319 7.51 8.16 -6.62
CA TYR A 319 6.37 7.56 -7.31
C TYR A 319 5.29 7.17 -6.30
N ALA A 320 4.03 7.18 -6.73
CA ALA A 320 2.90 6.77 -5.91
C ALA A 320 1.90 5.94 -6.72
N ILE A 321 1.40 4.87 -6.11
CA ILE A 321 0.33 4.03 -6.67
C ILE A 321 -0.85 4.02 -5.70
N PHE A 322 -2.00 4.45 -6.18
CA PHE A 322 -3.27 4.45 -5.46
C PHE A 322 -4.10 3.27 -5.93
N GLU A 323 -4.59 2.45 -5.00
CA GLU A 323 -5.34 1.25 -5.31
C GLU A 323 -6.45 0.97 -4.29
N ALA A 324 -7.50 0.29 -4.73
CA ALA A 324 -8.49 -0.29 -3.83
C ALA A 324 -7.84 -1.40 -2.96
N ILE A 325 -8.35 -1.59 -1.74
CA ILE A 325 -7.87 -2.65 -0.84
C ILE A 325 -8.35 -4.04 -1.30
N HIS A 326 -9.54 -4.12 -1.90
CA HIS A 326 -10.14 -5.39 -2.29
C HIS A 326 -9.41 -6.08 -3.47
N GLY A 327 -9.59 -7.39 -3.59
CA GLY A 327 -9.09 -8.19 -4.71
C GLY A 327 -9.91 -8.04 -6.01
N SER A 328 -9.59 -8.87 -7.00
CA SER A 328 -10.21 -8.85 -8.35
C SER A 328 -11.59 -9.48 -8.42
N ALA A 329 -12.05 -10.14 -7.35
CA ALA A 329 -13.35 -10.79 -7.25
C ALA A 329 -13.74 -11.63 -8.50
N PRO A 330 -12.91 -12.62 -8.92
CA PRO A 330 -13.14 -13.40 -10.14
C PRO A 330 -14.51 -14.09 -10.16
N ARG A 331 -14.96 -14.58 -8.99
CA ARG A 331 -16.28 -15.18 -8.81
C ARG A 331 -17.43 -14.27 -9.26
N MET A 332 -17.33 -12.96 -8.99
CA MET A 332 -18.36 -11.99 -9.40
C MET A 332 -18.43 -11.86 -10.93
N ILE A 333 -17.29 -11.98 -11.61
CA ILE A 333 -17.25 -12.02 -13.09
C ILE A 333 -17.83 -13.32 -13.62
N GLU A 334 -17.43 -14.46 -13.04
CA GLU A 334 -17.90 -15.80 -13.44
C GLU A 334 -19.41 -15.97 -13.26
N GLU A 335 -19.98 -15.38 -12.21
CA GLU A 335 -21.42 -15.40 -11.92
C GLU A 335 -22.21 -14.33 -12.71
N GLY A 336 -21.55 -13.55 -13.57
CA GLY A 336 -22.21 -12.49 -14.36
C GLY A 336 -22.66 -11.28 -13.53
N LEU A 337 -22.08 -11.10 -12.34
CA LEU A 337 -22.42 -10.04 -11.38
C LEU A 337 -21.46 -8.84 -11.42
N GLY A 338 -20.51 -8.81 -12.37
CA GLY A 338 -19.46 -7.79 -12.44
C GLY A 338 -19.97 -6.34 -12.45
N GLU A 339 -21.13 -6.09 -13.08
CA GLU A 339 -21.74 -4.75 -13.11
C GLU A 339 -22.21 -4.26 -11.74
N TYR A 340 -22.38 -5.15 -10.76
CA TYR A 340 -22.76 -4.81 -9.38
C TYR A 340 -21.56 -4.57 -8.46
N ALA A 341 -20.34 -4.56 -9.00
CA ALA A 341 -19.14 -4.22 -8.24
C ALA A 341 -19.23 -2.77 -7.71
N ASN A 342 -18.80 -2.56 -6.46
CA ASN A 342 -18.82 -1.24 -5.84
C ASN A 342 -17.51 -0.47 -6.14
N PRO A 343 -17.54 0.68 -6.87
CA PRO A 343 -16.33 1.43 -7.21
C PRO A 343 -15.81 2.33 -6.08
N SER A 344 -16.52 2.43 -4.95
CA SER A 344 -16.24 3.35 -3.84
C SER A 344 -14.78 3.28 -3.35
N SER A 345 -14.22 2.07 -3.17
CA SER A 345 -12.81 1.93 -2.75
C SER A 345 -11.81 2.53 -3.73
N LEU A 346 -12.01 2.35 -5.04
CA LEU A 346 -11.12 2.88 -6.06
C LEU A 346 -11.27 4.40 -6.17
N LEU A 347 -12.50 4.92 -6.06
CA LEU A 347 -12.75 6.36 -6.03
C LEU A 347 -12.18 7.04 -4.77
N LYS A 348 -12.21 6.37 -3.61
CA LYS A 348 -11.52 6.83 -2.39
C LYS A 348 -10.00 6.82 -2.57
N ALA A 349 -9.44 5.83 -3.27
CA ALA A 349 -8.03 5.87 -3.65
C ALA A 349 -7.74 7.04 -4.61
N ALA A 350 -8.67 7.39 -5.49
CA ALA A 350 -8.57 8.57 -6.35
C ALA A 350 -8.62 9.89 -5.55
N VAL A 351 -9.42 9.99 -4.47
CA VAL A 351 -9.35 11.13 -3.52
C VAL A 351 -7.95 11.27 -2.95
N MET A 352 -7.35 10.17 -2.47
CA MET A 352 -5.98 10.18 -1.95
C MET A 352 -4.97 10.62 -3.01
N MET A 353 -5.14 10.17 -4.26
CA MET A 353 -4.30 10.54 -5.39
C MET A 353 -4.38 12.05 -5.67
N LEU A 354 -5.59 12.60 -5.75
CA LEU A 354 -5.82 14.03 -6.00
C LEU A 354 -5.16 14.88 -4.91
N SER A 355 -5.32 14.51 -3.64
CA SER A 355 -4.64 15.16 -2.52
C SER A 355 -3.12 15.08 -2.65
N HIS A 356 -2.58 13.92 -3.03
CA HIS A 356 -1.14 13.72 -3.18
C HIS A 356 -0.50 14.60 -4.27
N VAL A 357 -1.19 14.80 -5.39
CA VAL A 357 -0.70 15.67 -6.49
C VAL A 357 -1.01 17.16 -6.26
N GLY A 358 -1.50 17.53 -5.08
CA GLY A 358 -1.80 18.92 -4.71
C GLY A 358 -3.15 19.44 -5.21
N TYR A 359 -4.04 18.56 -5.70
CA TYR A 359 -5.39 18.90 -6.16
C TYR A 359 -6.39 18.80 -5.00
N ALA A 360 -6.10 19.51 -3.91
CA ALA A 360 -6.81 19.39 -2.65
C ALA A 360 -8.30 19.79 -2.74
N GLU A 361 -8.64 20.78 -3.57
CA GLU A 361 -10.02 21.22 -3.75
C GLU A 361 -10.83 20.19 -4.55
N GLU A 362 -10.24 19.59 -5.57
CA GLU A 362 -10.84 18.48 -6.32
C GLU A 362 -11.02 17.24 -5.44
N ALA A 363 -10.03 16.93 -4.60
CA ALA A 363 -10.11 15.82 -3.65
C ALA A 363 -11.28 16.00 -2.68
N LYS A 364 -11.43 17.19 -2.07
CA LYS A 364 -12.56 17.51 -1.17
C LYS A 364 -13.91 17.41 -1.86
N LYS A 365 -14.03 17.90 -3.09
CA LYS A 365 -15.28 17.80 -3.86
C LYS A 365 -15.66 16.34 -4.13
N LEU A 366 -14.69 15.54 -4.56
CA LEU A 366 -14.90 14.11 -4.80
C LEU A 366 -15.25 13.38 -3.50
N GLU A 367 -14.56 13.66 -2.40
CA GLU A 367 -14.84 13.05 -1.10
C GLU A 367 -16.27 13.35 -0.62
N ALA A 368 -16.71 14.62 -0.71
CA ALA A 368 -18.07 15.00 -0.35
C ALA A 368 -19.14 14.34 -1.25
N ALA A 369 -18.86 14.23 -2.55
CA ALA A 369 -19.75 13.56 -3.50
C ALA A 369 -19.86 12.05 -3.22
N LEU A 370 -18.74 11.39 -2.86
CA LEU A 370 -18.73 9.99 -2.44
C LEU A 370 -19.49 9.77 -1.14
N GLU A 371 -19.34 10.66 -0.15
CA GLU A 371 -20.10 10.56 1.10
C GLU A 371 -21.61 10.67 0.84
N ALA A 372 -22.04 11.61 0.00
CA ALA A 372 -23.45 11.74 -0.38
C ALA A 372 -23.97 10.48 -1.12
N ALA A 373 -23.17 9.91 -2.03
CA ALA A 373 -23.53 8.68 -2.74
C ALA A 373 -23.57 7.45 -1.82
N ASP A 374 -22.62 7.32 -0.89
CA ASP A 374 -22.59 6.25 0.13
C ASP A 374 -23.84 6.32 1.03
N GLN A 375 -24.30 7.52 1.40
CA GLN A 375 -25.51 7.70 2.21
C GLN A 375 -26.80 7.30 1.47
N GLU A 376 -26.90 7.61 0.17
CA GLU A 376 -28.11 7.38 -0.62
C GLU A 376 -28.18 5.97 -1.22
N LEU A 377 -27.08 5.47 -1.77
CA LEU A 377 -27.03 4.22 -2.53
C LEU A 377 -26.25 3.11 -1.83
N GLY A 378 -25.47 3.41 -0.77
CA GLY A 378 -24.55 2.45 -0.15
C GLY A 378 -25.23 1.15 0.30
N LEU A 379 -26.42 1.22 0.90
CA LEU A 379 -27.19 0.03 1.29
C LEU A 379 -27.70 -0.81 0.10
N ARG A 380 -27.76 -0.22 -1.10
CA ARG A 380 -28.13 -0.90 -2.34
C ARG A 380 -26.91 -1.46 -3.08
N MET A 381 -25.68 -1.08 -2.73
CA MET A 381 -24.44 -1.62 -3.30
C MET A 381 -24.13 -3.02 -2.73
N THR A 382 -25.03 -3.97 -2.95
CA THR A 382 -24.98 -5.32 -2.35
C THR A 382 -24.00 -6.27 -3.03
N GLY A 383 -23.53 -5.94 -4.24
CA GLY A 383 -22.74 -6.84 -5.08
C GLY A 383 -23.55 -7.99 -5.70
N MET A 384 -24.88 -7.94 -5.62
CA MET A 384 -25.77 -9.00 -6.08
C MET A 384 -26.81 -8.47 -7.07
N ALA A 385 -27.36 -9.36 -7.90
CA ALA A 385 -28.45 -9.03 -8.81
C ALA A 385 -29.63 -8.38 -8.06
N GLY A 386 -30.16 -7.29 -8.62
CA GLY A 386 -31.20 -6.46 -8.00
C GLY A 386 -30.68 -5.40 -7.02
N GLY A 387 -29.38 -5.38 -6.72
CA GLY A 387 -28.69 -4.24 -6.12
C GLY A 387 -28.49 -3.09 -7.11
N ALA A 388 -27.87 -2.02 -6.62
CA ALA A 388 -27.38 -0.93 -7.46
C ALA A 388 -26.08 -1.35 -8.16
N THR A 389 -25.92 -0.85 -9.38
CA THR A 389 -24.77 -1.11 -10.26
C THR A 389 -23.63 -0.13 -10.01
N CYS A 390 -22.43 -0.52 -10.43
CA CYS A 390 -21.25 0.31 -10.48
C CYS A 390 -21.52 1.63 -11.21
N ARG A 391 -22.27 1.58 -12.31
CA ARG A 391 -22.64 2.75 -13.11
C ARG A 391 -23.61 3.66 -12.37
N GLU A 392 -24.68 3.13 -11.79
CA GLU A 392 -25.64 3.93 -11.02
C GLU A 392 -24.94 4.68 -9.88
N TYR A 393 -23.99 4.03 -9.19
CA TYR A 393 -23.20 4.69 -8.16
C TYR A 393 -22.34 5.83 -8.73
N ALA A 394 -21.61 5.58 -9.82
CA ALA A 394 -20.76 6.60 -10.44
C ALA A 394 -21.57 7.78 -11.01
N GLU A 395 -22.73 7.53 -11.62
CA GLU A 395 -23.65 8.57 -12.08
C GLU A 395 -24.18 9.43 -10.92
N LEU A 396 -24.51 8.80 -9.80
CA LEU A 396 -24.90 9.51 -8.59
C LEU A 396 -23.76 10.39 -8.09
N VAL A 397 -22.52 9.87 -8.00
CA VAL A 397 -21.34 10.66 -7.61
C VAL A 397 -21.16 11.86 -8.55
N MET A 398 -21.22 11.64 -9.86
CA MET A 398 -21.10 12.73 -10.85
C MET A 398 -22.20 13.78 -10.73
N SER A 399 -23.41 13.39 -10.32
CA SER A 399 -24.51 14.34 -10.09
C SER A 399 -24.32 15.23 -8.85
N ARG A 400 -23.37 14.87 -7.97
CA ARG A 400 -23.03 15.60 -6.72
C ARG A 400 -21.75 16.44 -6.83
N LEU A 401 -21.06 16.40 -7.99
CA LEU A 401 -19.88 17.21 -8.32
C LEU A 401 -20.29 18.53 -9.00
#